data_AF-A0A3A9FHL0-F1
#
_entry.id   AF-A0A3A9FHL0-F1
#
_cell.length_a   1.000
_cell.length_b   1.000
_cell.length_c   1.000
_cell.angle_alpha   90.00
_cell.angle_beta   90.00
_cell.angle_gamma   90.00
#
_symmetry.space_group_name_H-M   'P 1'
#
loop_
_entity.id
_entity.type
_entity.pdbx_description
1 polymer ?
#
loop_
_entity_poly.entity_id
_entity_poly.type
_entity_poly.pdbx_seq_one_letter_code
_entity_poly.pdbx_strand_id
1 'polypeptide(L)'
;MTEEWLLEVGCTRKQAKAIQRMYENSLEESRRKGNEGDKGKKWALKSALLKSKGGRPYDVDLVAGLFDMDAIQINERGEITEGFQEQEAFLRKDKGYLFEPMEDCREWCKSG
;
A
#
# COMPACT_ATOMS: atom_id res chain seq x y z
N MET A 1 2.98 13.31 -23.33
CA MET A 1 2.62 14.29 -24.37
C MET A 1 3.64 15.43 -24.31
N THR A 2 4.39 15.70 -25.38
CA THR A 2 5.55 16.60 -25.38
C THR A 2 5.27 17.93 -26.10
N GLU A 3 5.98 19.01 -25.76
CA GLU A 3 5.89 20.31 -26.45
C GLU A 3 6.11 20.15 -27.97
N GLU A 4 7.09 19.33 -28.39
CA GLU A 4 7.40 19.10 -29.81
C GLU A 4 6.25 18.46 -30.58
N TRP A 5 5.62 17.42 -30.00
CA TRP A 5 4.45 16.79 -30.60
C TRP A 5 3.27 17.76 -30.70
N LEU A 6 3.09 18.63 -29.69
CA LEU A 6 2.02 19.64 -29.67
C LEU A 6 2.25 20.75 -30.71
N LEU A 7 3.51 21.13 -30.96
CA LEU A 7 3.88 22.07 -32.01
C LEU A 7 3.66 21.46 -33.41
N GLU A 8 3.95 20.18 -33.61
CA GLU A 8 3.71 19.46 -34.87
C GLU A 8 2.21 19.36 -35.23
N VAL A 9 1.34 19.18 -34.24
CA VAL A 9 -0.13 19.19 -34.45
C VAL A 9 -0.71 20.61 -34.57
N GLY A 10 0.15 21.64 -34.63
CA GLY A 10 -0.23 23.02 -34.93
C GLY A 10 -0.60 23.88 -33.72
N CYS A 11 -0.35 23.45 -32.47
CA CYS A 11 -0.51 24.35 -31.32
C CYS A 11 0.57 25.42 -31.32
N THR A 12 0.23 26.63 -30.86
CA THR A 12 1.25 27.64 -30.59
C THR A 12 2.13 27.22 -29.42
N ARG A 13 3.36 27.72 -29.36
CA ARG A 13 4.30 27.42 -28.27
C ARG A 13 3.75 27.72 -26.87
N LYS A 14 2.94 28.77 -26.74
CA LYS A 14 2.27 29.11 -25.48
C LYS A 14 1.22 28.06 -25.10
N GLN A 15 0.42 27.61 -26.06
CA GLN A 15 -0.58 26.55 -25.85
C GLN A 15 0.06 25.20 -25.56
N ALA A 16 1.11 24.82 -26.30
CA ALA A 16 1.84 23.57 -26.12
C ALA A 16 2.42 23.47 -24.69
N LYS A 17 3.06 24.53 -24.20
CA LYS A 17 3.57 24.60 -22.82
C LYS A 17 2.49 24.52 -21.76
N ALA A 18 1.35 25.18 -21.99
CA ALA A 18 0.22 25.11 -21.05
C ALA A 18 -0.35 23.69 -20.96
N ILE A 19 -0.55 23.03 -22.10
CA ILE A 19 -1.10 21.67 -22.20
C ILE A 19 -0.16 20.63 -21.59
N GLN A 20 1.15 20.70 -21.88
CA GLN A 20 2.14 19.81 -21.28
C GLN A 20 2.13 19.93 -19.75
N ARG A 21 2.13 21.16 -19.22
CA ARG A 21 2.11 21.40 -17.78
C ARG A 21 0.85 20.85 -17.11
N MET A 22 -0.32 20.98 -17.74
CA MET A 22 -1.56 20.39 -17.22
C MET A 22 -1.49 18.85 -17.17
N TYR A 23 -0.92 18.22 -18.21
CA TYR A 23 -0.76 16.77 -18.27
C TYR A 23 0.23 16.26 -17.20
N GLU A 24 1.37 16.93 -17.04
CA GLU A 24 2.37 16.60 -16.01
C GLU A 24 1.78 16.75 -14.60
N ASN A 25 1.10 17.86 -14.31
CA ASN A 25 0.41 18.07 -13.03
C ASN A 25 -0.63 16.98 -12.76
N SER A 26 -1.40 16.58 -13.78
CA SER A 26 -2.41 15.52 -13.66
C SER A 26 -1.76 14.16 -13.35
N LEU A 27 -0.66 13.81 -14.03
CA LEU A 27 0.09 12.60 -13.73
C LEU A 27 0.69 12.62 -12.33
N GLU A 28 1.25 13.75 -11.91
CA GLU A 28 1.81 13.92 -10.57
C GLU A 28 0.72 13.80 -9.49
N GLU A 29 -0.45 14.38 -9.72
CA GLU A 29 -1.59 14.27 -8.80
C GLU A 29 -2.10 12.83 -8.68
N SER A 30 -2.24 12.11 -9.80
CA SER A 30 -2.57 10.68 -9.79
C SER A 30 -1.51 9.86 -9.04
N ARG A 31 -0.22 10.14 -9.25
CA ARG A 31 0.87 9.48 -8.54
C ARG A 31 0.88 9.81 -7.05
N ARG A 32 0.55 11.05 -6.68
CA ARG A 32 0.46 11.51 -5.29
C ARG A 32 -0.68 10.80 -4.57
N LYS A 33 -1.86 10.71 -5.19
CA LYS A 33 -3.03 9.98 -4.67
C LYS A 33 -2.76 8.48 -4.54
N GLY A 34 -2.10 7.87 -5.52
CA GLY A 34 -1.66 6.47 -5.42
C GLY A 34 -0.72 6.25 -4.23
N ASN A 35 0.33 7.06 -4.12
CA ASN A 35 1.28 6.98 -3.00
C ASN A 35 0.64 7.22 -1.61
N GLU A 36 -0.38 8.08 -1.51
CA GLU A 36 -1.13 8.29 -0.27
C GLU A 36 -2.01 7.08 0.06
N GLY A 37 -2.68 6.49 -0.94
CA GLY A 37 -3.42 5.24 -0.81
C GLY A 37 -2.54 4.09 -0.33
N ASP A 38 -1.37 3.92 -0.95
CA ASP A 38 -0.41 2.85 -0.60
C ASP A 38 0.14 3.02 0.82
N LYS A 39 0.42 4.26 1.23
CA LYS A 39 0.80 4.55 2.63
C LYS A 39 -0.32 4.15 3.59
N GLY A 40 -1.57 4.53 3.29
CA GLY A 40 -2.73 4.17 4.11
C GLY A 40 -2.91 2.66 4.24
N LYS A 41 -2.87 1.94 3.11
CA LYS A 41 -2.93 0.46 3.08
C LYS A 41 -1.80 -0.16 3.89
N LYS A 42 -0.56 0.34 3.75
CA LYS A 42 0.58 -0.16 4.52
C LYS A 42 0.38 0.02 6.02
N TRP A 43 -0.10 1.17 6.48
CA TRP A 43 -0.41 1.40 7.90
C TRP A 43 -1.53 0.48 8.40
N ALA A 44 -2.58 0.29 7.60
CA ALA A 44 -3.68 -0.61 7.91
C ALA A 44 -3.18 -2.07 8.04
N LEU A 45 -2.30 -2.51 7.13
CA LEU A 45 -1.67 -3.84 7.15
C LEU A 45 -0.82 -4.06 8.39
N LYS A 46 0.07 -3.13 8.71
CA LYS A 46 0.88 -3.22 9.94
C LYS A 46 -0.02 -3.36 11.18
N SER A 47 -1.09 -2.57 11.23
CA SER A 47 -2.05 -2.60 12.33
C SER A 47 -2.81 -3.92 12.41
N ALA A 48 -3.23 -4.47 11.27
CA ALA A 48 -3.93 -5.76 11.20
C ALA A 48 -3.02 -6.93 11.59
N LEU A 49 -1.77 -6.94 11.10
CA LEU A 49 -0.76 -7.93 11.44
C LEU A 49 -0.48 -7.99 12.95
N LEU A 50 -0.34 -6.82 13.59
CA LEU A 50 -0.12 -6.72 15.03
C LEU A 50 -1.32 -7.20 15.87
N LYS A 51 -2.53 -7.10 15.33
CA LYS A 51 -3.77 -7.54 15.97
C LYS A 51 -4.14 -8.99 15.67
N SER A 52 -3.43 -9.64 14.75
CA SER A 52 -3.77 -11.00 14.31
C SER A 52 -3.52 -12.03 15.41
N LYS A 53 -4.40 -13.03 15.48
CA LYS A 53 -4.43 -14.04 16.54
C LYS A 53 -3.35 -15.11 16.43
N GLY A 54 -2.60 -15.17 15.32
CA GLY A 54 -1.71 -16.29 15.00
C GLY A 54 -0.27 -16.19 15.51
N GLY A 55 0.04 -15.23 16.38
CA GLY A 55 1.44 -14.87 16.71
C GLY A 55 1.89 -13.67 15.90
N ARG A 56 2.61 -12.74 16.54
CA ARG A 56 3.03 -11.48 15.90
C ARG A 56 4.14 -11.74 14.89
N PRO A 57 4.23 -10.95 13.80
CA PRO A 57 5.42 -10.97 12.95
C PRO A 57 6.65 -10.55 13.76
N TYR A 58 7.78 -11.24 13.58
CA TYR A 58 9.07 -10.77 14.12
C TYR A 58 9.47 -9.42 13.52
N ASP A 59 9.18 -9.23 12.23
CA ASP A 59 9.35 -7.97 11.53
C ASP A 59 8.07 -7.65 10.76
N VAL A 60 7.31 -6.70 11.30
CA VAL A 60 6.02 -6.27 10.73
C VAL A 60 6.22 -5.54 9.40
N ASP A 61 7.32 -4.82 9.23
CA ASP A 61 7.57 -4.03 8.02
C ASP A 61 7.98 -4.92 6.85
N LEU A 62 8.78 -5.95 7.14
CA LEU A 62 9.09 -7.02 6.20
C LEU A 62 7.81 -7.75 5.78
N VAL A 63 7.03 -8.24 6.76
CA VAL A 63 5.83 -9.04 6.47
C VAL A 63 4.77 -8.21 5.75
N ALA A 64 4.54 -6.95 6.15
CA ALA A 64 3.63 -6.05 5.44
C ALA A 64 4.07 -5.79 3.98
N GLY A 65 5.38 -5.81 3.71
CA GLY A 65 5.94 -5.68 2.37
C GLY A 65 5.73 -6.89 1.46
N LEU A 66 5.31 -8.04 2.01
CA LEU A 66 5.00 -9.26 1.25
C LEU A 66 3.54 -9.33 0.81
N PHE A 67 2.68 -8.41 1.27
CA PHE A 67 1.30 -8.33 0.83
C PHE A 67 1.20 -7.66 -0.54
N ASP A 68 0.31 -8.20 -1.36
CA ASP A 68 -0.15 -7.54 -2.57
C ASP A 68 -1.08 -6.38 -2.21
N MET A 69 -0.56 -5.16 -2.34
CA MET A 69 -1.26 -3.91 -2.00
C MET A 69 -2.45 -3.64 -2.93
N ASP A 70 -2.42 -4.15 -4.16
CA ASP A 70 -3.50 -3.95 -5.12
C ASP A 70 -4.73 -4.78 -4.75
N ALA A 71 -4.51 -5.96 -4.17
CA ALA A 71 -5.57 -6.82 -3.63
C ALA A 71 -6.11 -6.37 -2.26
N ILE A 72 -5.44 -5.42 -1.58
CA ILE A 72 -5.89 -4.88 -0.29
C ILE A 72 -6.85 -3.70 -0.49
N GLN A 73 -8.03 -3.81 0.09
CA GLN A 73 -9.01 -2.72 0.15
C GLN A 73 -9.13 -2.17 1.57
N ILE A 74 -9.21 -0.85 1.68
CA ILE A 74 -9.42 -0.14 2.95
C ILE A 74 -10.69 0.70 2.88
N ASN A 75 -11.40 0.82 3.99
CA ASN A 75 -12.55 1.71 4.11
C ASN A 75 -12.12 3.17 4.37
N GLU A 76 -13.08 4.09 4.42
CA GLU A 76 -12.85 5.52 4.72
C GLU A 76 -12.22 5.77 6.10
N ARG A 77 -12.28 4.79 7.01
CA ARG A 77 -11.67 4.85 8.35
C ARG A 77 -10.23 4.34 8.36
N GLY A 78 -9.71 3.87 7.22
CA GLY A 78 -8.37 3.29 7.11
C GLY A 78 -8.26 1.87 7.66
N GLU A 79 -9.38 1.15 7.78
CA GLU A 79 -9.41 -0.26 8.20
C GLU A 79 -9.49 -1.16 6.96
N ILE A 80 -8.80 -2.31 7.00
CA ILE A 80 -8.85 -3.28 5.90
C ILE A 80 -10.21 -3.96 5.86
N THR A 81 -10.84 -3.97 4.69
CA THR A 81 -12.11 -4.65 4.44
C THR A 81 -11.92 -5.98 3.73
N GLU A 82 -10.95 -6.09 2.82
CA GLU A 82 -10.75 -7.26 1.97
C GLU A 82 -9.26 -7.57 1.71
N GLY A 83 -8.97 -8.80 1.29
CA GLY A 83 -7.64 -9.24 0.85
C GLY A 83 -6.64 -9.60 1.97
N PHE A 84 -6.85 -9.18 3.21
CA PHE A 84 -5.91 -9.43 4.30
C PHE A 84 -5.87 -10.90 4.76
N GLN A 85 -7.02 -11.49 5.09
CA GLN A 85 -7.07 -12.80 5.76
C GLN A 85 -6.48 -13.93 4.90
N GLU A 86 -6.78 -13.93 3.59
CA GLU A 86 -6.31 -14.95 2.67
C GLU A 86 -4.78 -14.87 2.47
N GLN A 87 -4.27 -13.66 2.27
CA GLN A 87 -2.84 -13.41 2.14
C GLN A 87 -2.09 -13.72 3.43
N GLU A 88 -2.64 -13.34 4.59
CA GLU A 88 -2.03 -13.65 5.87
C GLU A 88 -1.96 -15.17 6.11
N ALA A 89 -3.05 -15.90 5.85
CA ALA A 89 -3.08 -17.34 6.01
C ALA A 89 -2.05 -18.03 5.07
N PHE A 90 -1.93 -17.55 3.84
CA PHE A 90 -0.92 -18.01 2.90
C PHE A 90 0.51 -17.73 3.41
N LEU A 91 0.79 -16.51 3.86
CA LEU A 91 2.10 -16.12 4.39
C LEU A 91 2.48 -16.92 5.62
N ARG A 92 1.52 -17.25 6.50
CA ARG A 92 1.78 -18.10 7.67
C ARG A 92 2.08 -19.55 7.29
N LYS A 93 1.46 -20.05 6.22
CA LYS A 93 1.71 -21.41 5.72
C LYS A 93 3.06 -21.52 5.00
N ASP A 94 3.36 -20.56 4.12
CA ASP A 94 4.56 -20.57 3.28
C ASP A 94 5.80 -20.01 4.00
N LYS A 95 5.59 -19.03 4.88
CA LYS A 95 6.65 -18.28 5.58
C LYS A 95 6.39 -18.18 7.08
N GLY A 96 5.91 -19.26 7.68
CA GLY A 96 5.58 -19.32 9.12
C GLY A 96 6.74 -18.92 10.04
N TYR A 97 8.00 -19.09 9.59
CA TYR A 97 9.21 -18.67 10.31
C TYR A 97 9.33 -17.14 10.52
N LEU A 98 8.54 -16.33 9.81
CA LEU A 98 8.48 -14.88 10.00
C LEU A 98 7.57 -14.46 11.17
N PHE A 99 6.84 -15.41 11.76
CA PHE A 99 5.88 -15.18 12.82
C PHE A 99 6.33 -15.87 14.10
N GLU A 100 6.08 -15.23 15.23
CA GLU A 100 6.23 -15.82 16.55
C GLU A 100 5.34 -17.07 16.68
N PRO A 101 5.85 -18.15 17.32
CA PRO A 101 5.02 -19.27 17.71
C PRO A 101 3.86 -18.78 18.59
N MET A 102 2.70 -19.40 18.43
CA MET A 102 1.49 -19.03 19.18
C MET A 102 1.65 -19.18 20.70
N GLU A 103 2.61 -20.00 21.16
CA GLU A 103 2.92 -20.22 22.56
C GLU A 103 3.65 -19.01 23.20
N ASP A 104 4.54 -18.34 22.48
CA ASP A 104 5.30 -17.19 23.00
C ASP A 104 4.45 -15.92 23.12
N CYS A 105 3.40 -15.78 22.31
CA CYS A 105 2.50 -14.63 22.36
C CYS A 105 1.67 -14.51 23.68
N ARG A 106 1.52 -15.60 24.44
CA ARG A 106 0.77 -15.59 25.72
C ARG A 106 1.49 -14.86 26.86
N GLU A 107 2.80 -14.73 26.79
CA GLU A 107 3.58 -14.12 27.88
C GLU A 107 3.37 -12.60 27.97
N TRP A 108 3.11 -11.96 26.83
CA TRP A 108 2.95 -10.51 26.74
C TRP A 108 1.51 -10.00 26.95
N CYS A 109 0.48 -10.81 26.68
CA CYS A 109 -0.92 -10.43 26.94
C CYS A 109 -1.26 -10.31 28.44
N LYS A 110 -0.33 -10.64 29.35
CA LYS A 110 -0.49 -10.45 30.79
C LYS A 110 0.00 -9.09 31.30
N SER A 111 0.59 -8.25 30.45
CA SER A 111 1.18 -6.96 30.82
C SER A 111 0.42 -5.73 30.31
N GLY A 112 -0.84 -5.90 29.89
CA GLY A 112 -1.73 -4.81 29.46
C GLY A 112 -2.95 -4.69 30.36
#